data_AF-A0A3N5V477-F1
#
_entry.id   AF-A0A3N5V477-F1
#
_cell.length_a   1.000
_cell.length_b   1.000
_cell.length_c   1.000
_cell.angle_alpha   90.00
_cell.angle_beta   90.00
_cell.angle_gamma   90.00
#
_symmetry.space_group_name_H-M   'P 1'
#
loop_
_entity.id
_entity.type
_entity.pdbx_description
1 polymer ?
#
loop_
_entity_poly.entity_id
_entity_poly.type
_entity_poly.pdbx_seq_one_letter_code
_entity_poly.pdbx_strand_id
1 'polypeptide(L)'
;MDYSNYLSILYDYEKKEVGSEEKSILFKVINSVDLSAQIGSYLKLRDKDQIGDTSAMSRLLGLKLLSEKKGLILRGMRKYQLTSAGLFYVLSETTTYPPSLLKKYGNDPILLALLYQYFEVDTIASSTGRFYSLITQYLRQCCRITLNWLEDTQNSNEEHKNKLMNHLKFELELNANLLAFRIITMYSDSNILSLNPKSESGDSDVAYYELENNMKEILTKDKKFIEHLHKTNADFKNGFKEFTHSD
;
A
#
# COMPACT_ATOMS: atom_id res chain seq x y z
N MET A 1 -17.68 1.11 2.44
CA MET A 1 -16.45 0.51 1.88
C MET A 1 -16.65 -1.00 1.81
N ASP A 2 -16.01 -1.70 0.88
CA ASP A 2 -16.12 -3.17 0.78
C ASP A 2 -14.78 -3.85 1.13
N TYR A 3 -14.74 -4.46 2.30
CA TYR A 3 -13.60 -5.24 2.80
C TYR A 3 -13.80 -6.75 2.65
N SER A 4 -14.87 -7.22 2.01
CA SER A 4 -15.26 -8.65 2.05
C SER A 4 -14.19 -9.56 1.45
N ASN A 5 -13.66 -9.21 0.27
CA ASN A 5 -12.59 -9.98 -0.36
C ASN A 5 -11.28 -9.92 0.43
N TYR A 6 -10.93 -8.74 0.95
CA TYR A 6 -9.77 -8.53 1.82
C TYR A 6 -9.81 -9.44 3.04
N LEU A 7 -10.95 -9.47 3.73
CA LEU A 7 -11.16 -10.27 4.92
C LEU A 7 -11.17 -11.76 4.58
N SER A 8 -11.78 -12.18 3.47
CA SER A 8 -11.78 -13.60 3.05
C SER A 8 -10.37 -14.14 2.79
N ILE A 9 -9.47 -13.30 2.26
CA ILE A 9 -8.08 -13.67 1.97
C ILE A 9 -7.27 -13.76 3.26
N LEU A 10 -7.54 -12.88 4.22
CA LEU A 10 -6.77 -12.77 5.45
C LEU A 10 -7.35 -13.55 6.62
N TYR A 11 -8.56 -14.11 6.51
CA TYR A 11 -9.25 -14.79 7.60
C TYR A 11 -8.40 -15.86 8.28
N ASP A 12 -7.69 -16.66 7.47
CA ASP A 12 -6.76 -17.71 7.94
C ASP A 12 -5.29 -17.29 7.79
N TYR A 13 -5.02 -15.99 7.68
CA TYR A 13 -3.65 -15.51 7.62
C TYR A 13 -2.98 -15.66 8.98
N GLU A 14 -1.86 -16.36 9.00
CA GLU A 14 -0.98 -16.41 10.16
C GLU A 14 0.26 -15.59 9.87
N LYS A 15 0.76 -14.88 10.88
CA LYS A 15 2.03 -14.18 10.80
C LYS A 15 3.14 -15.16 10.43
N LYS A 16 3.86 -14.87 9.35
CA LYS A 16 4.89 -15.76 8.80
C LYS A 16 6.28 -15.34 9.27
N GLU A 17 7.06 -16.30 9.76
CA GLU A 17 8.48 -16.10 10.03
C GLU A 17 9.29 -16.31 8.75
N VAL A 18 9.97 -15.25 8.31
CA VAL A 18 10.72 -15.22 7.06
C VAL A 18 12.18 -14.88 7.37
N GLY A 19 13.09 -15.76 6.97
CA GLY A 19 14.53 -15.61 7.20
C GLY A 19 15.18 -14.57 6.28
N SER A 20 16.48 -14.33 6.48
CA SER A 20 17.27 -13.35 5.72
C SER A 20 17.36 -13.70 4.22
N GLU A 21 17.53 -14.98 3.90
CA GLU A 21 17.61 -15.47 2.52
C GLU A 21 16.28 -15.27 1.78
N GLU A 22 15.16 -15.60 2.42
CA GLU A 22 13.84 -15.38 1.85
C GLU A 22 13.54 -13.89 1.68
N LYS A 23 13.93 -13.05 2.64
CA LYS A 23 13.79 -11.59 2.52
C LYS A 23 14.57 -11.06 1.31
N SER A 24 15.77 -11.59 1.06
CA SER A 24 16.57 -11.23 -0.13
C SER A 24 15.83 -11.61 -1.42
N ILE A 25 15.24 -12.80 -1.49
CA ILE A 25 14.43 -13.23 -2.65
C ILE A 25 13.20 -12.35 -2.82
N LEU A 26 12.46 -12.07 -1.74
CA LEU A 26 11.30 -11.16 -1.77
C LEU A 26 11.71 -9.78 -2.26
N PHE A 27 12.84 -9.24 -1.80
CA PHE A 27 13.36 -7.96 -2.27
C PHE A 27 13.65 -7.97 -3.78
N LYS A 28 14.23 -9.05 -4.32
CA LYS A 28 14.41 -9.19 -5.77
C LYS A 28 13.07 -9.22 -6.52
N VAL A 29 12.06 -9.91 -5.99
CA VAL A 29 10.71 -9.96 -6.59
C VAL A 29 10.01 -8.60 -6.54
N ILE A 30 10.08 -7.89 -5.41
CA ILE A 30 9.50 -6.55 -5.20
C ILE A 30 10.09 -5.55 -6.20
N ASN A 31 11.41 -5.60 -6.41
CA ASN A 31 12.12 -4.69 -7.32
C ASN A 31 12.16 -5.18 -8.77
N SER A 32 11.67 -6.39 -9.05
CA SER A 32 11.58 -6.89 -10.42
C SER A 32 10.55 -6.07 -11.21
N VAL A 33 11.07 -5.14 -12.02
CA VAL A 33 10.31 -4.48 -13.08
C VAL A 33 9.74 -5.58 -13.98
N ASP A 34 8.48 -5.47 -14.41
CA ASP A 34 7.88 -6.41 -15.36
C ASP A 34 8.63 -6.24 -16.71
N LEU A 35 9.74 -6.96 -16.84
CA LEU A 35 10.72 -6.90 -17.94
C LEU A 35 10.12 -7.25 -19.31
N SER A 36 8.83 -7.57 -19.40
CA SER A 36 8.11 -7.74 -20.67
C SER A 36 7.99 -6.44 -21.46
N ALA A 37 8.08 -5.27 -20.83
CA ALA A 37 7.96 -3.97 -21.51
C ALA A 37 9.31 -3.39 -22.01
N GLN A 38 10.45 -4.01 -21.67
CA GLN A 38 11.80 -3.52 -22.03
C GLN A 38 12.60 -4.50 -22.90
N ILE A 39 11.91 -5.28 -23.74
CA ILE A 39 12.55 -6.11 -24.77
C ILE A 39 13.04 -5.21 -25.90
N GLY A 40 14.13 -4.49 -25.64
CA GLY A 40 14.78 -3.62 -26.61
C GLY A 40 16.21 -3.24 -26.25
N SER A 41 16.61 -3.21 -24.98
CA SER A 41 17.91 -2.60 -24.60
C SER A 41 18.80 -3.36 -23.62
N TYR A 42 18.37 -4.48 -23.02
CA TYR A 42 19.17 -5.17 -21.98
C TYR A 42 19.80 -6.51 -22.41
N LEU A 43 20.09 -6.69 -23.70
CA LEU A 43 20.79 -7.86 -24.24
C LEU A 43 22.30 -7.95 -23.89
N LYS A 44 22.73 -7.41 -22.74
CA LYS A 44 24.15 -7.45 -22.31
C LYS A 44 24.42 -7.72 -20.83
N LEU A 45 23.46 -8.22 -20.05
CA LEU A 45 23.76 -8.76 -18.72
C LEU A 45 23.22 -10.19 -18.62
N ARG A 46 23.99 -11.11 -19.19
CA ARG A 46 23.77 -12.54 -19.08
C ARG A 46 24.54 -13.09 -17.87
N ASP A 47 23.77 -13.76 -17.01
CA ASP A 47 24.10 -14.82 -16.06
C ASP A 47 25.00 -14.53 -14.84
N LYS A 48 24.35 -14.34 -13.67
CA LYS A 48 24.72 -15.03 -12.42
C LYS A 48 23.67 -15.08 -11.29
N ASP A 49 22.50 -14.47 -11.46
CA ASP A 49 21.40 -14.57 -10.49
C ASP A 49 20.23 -15.38 -11.07
N GLN A 50 20.48 -16.65 -11.42
CA GLN A 50 19.37 -17.58 -11.41
C GLN A 50 18.93 -17.67 -9.96
N ILE A 51 17.68 -17.27 -9.67
CA ILE A 51 17.03 -17.66 -8.42
C ILE A 51 16.88 -19.18 -8.53
N GLY A 52 17.94 -19.90 -8.18
CA GLY A 52 17.97 -21.35 -8.19
C GLY A 52 16.90 -21.90 -7.26
N ASP A 53 16.53 -23.17 -7.46
CA ASP A 53 15.72 -23.96 -6.52
C ASP A 53 16.47 -24.04 -5.17
N THR A 54 16.39 -22.97 -4.39
CA THR A 54 16.89 -22.91 -3.02
C THR A 54 15.78 -23.33 -2.08
N SER A 55 16.16 -23.92 -0.94
CA SER A 55 15.23 -24.22 0.16
C SER A 55 14.40 -22.99 0.55
N ALA A 56 15.00 -21.79 0.48
CA ALA A 56 14.35 -20.51 0.72
C ALA A 56 13.20 -20.21 -0.28
N MET A 57 13.41 -20.44 -1.58
CA MET A 57 12.34 -20.28 -2.59
C MET A 57 11.21 -21.28 -2.35
N SER A 58 11.55 -22.55 -2.10
CA SER A 58 10.55 -23.58 -1.78
C SER A 58 9.75 -23.24 -0.52
N ARG A 59 10.41 -22.66 0.50
CA ARG A 59 9.77 -22.17 1.71
C ARG A 59 8.82 -21.00 1.42
N LEU A 60 9.22 -20.02 0.60
CA LEU A 60 8.36 -18.90 0.21
C LEU A 60 7.09 -19.34 -0.55
N LEU A 61 7.22 -20.35 -1.42
CA LEU A 61 6.09 -20.97 -2.10
C LEU A 61 5.20 -21.75 -1.10
N GLY A 62 5.81 -22.52 -0.20
CA GLY A 62 5.10 -23.26 0.85
C GLY A 62 4.35 -22.37 1.84
N LEU A 63 4.91 -21.21 2.16
CA LEU A 63 4.27 -20.16 2.96
C LEU A 63 3.20 -19.39 2.17
N LYS A 64 3.01 -19.70 0.89
CA LYS A 64 2.10 -19.02 -0.04
C LYS A 64 2.37 -17.53 -0.18
N LEU A 65 3.61 -17.07 0.02
CA LEU A 65 3.99 -15.66 -0.17
C LEU A 65 4.34 -15.37 -1.64
N LEU A 66 4.77 -16.39 -2.38
CA LEU A 66 5.03 -16.32 -3.81
C LEU A 66 4.18 -17.33 -4.58
N SER A 67 3.96 -17.05 -5.85
CA SER A 67 3.38 -17.97 -6.83
C SER A 67 4.13 -17.89 -8.16
N GLU A 68 4.09 -18.96 -8.93
CA GLU A 68 4.65 -18.99 -10.28
C GLU A 68 3.69 -18.37 -11.29
N LYS A 69 4.18 -17.43 -12.11
CA LYS A 69 3.41 -16.82 -13.19
C LYS A 69 3.35 -17.81 -14.36
N LYS A 70 2.18 -18.42 -14.59
CA LYS A 70 1.95 -19.31 -15.75
C LYS A 70 1.98 -18.47 -17.03
N GLY A 71 2.97 -18.70 -17.89
CA GLY A 71 3.10 -18.05 -19.19
C GLY A 71 4.04 -18.80 -20.11
N LEU A 72 3.89 -18.61 -21.43
CA LEU A 72 4.77 -19.14 -22.47
C LEU A 72 6.17 -18.55 -22.31
N ILE A 73 7.03 -19.25 -21.56
CA ILE A 73 8.42 -18.84 -21.41
C ILE A 73 9.24 -19.52 -22.51
N LEU A 74 9.79 -18.71 -23.41
CA LEU A 74 10.96 -19.09 -24.20
C LEU A 74 12.12 -19.37 -23.23
N ARG A 75 12.62 -20.61 -23.20
CA ARG A 75 13.86 -21.05 -22.52
C ARG A 75 13.82 -21.26 -20.99
N GLY A 76 12.75 -21.85 -20.44
CA GLY A 76 12.81 -22.51 -19.11
C GLY A 76 13.01 -21.62 -17.87
N MET A 77 12.94 -20.29 -17.99
CA MET A 77 13.06 -19.38 -16.84
C MET A 77 11.74 -19.22 -16.08
N ARG A 78 11.62 -19.78 -14.87
CA ARG A 78 10.46 -19.56 -13.99
C ARG A 78 10.37 -18.09 -13.57
N LYS A 79 9.17 -17.50 -13.62
CA LYS A 79 8.89 -16.15 -13.10
C LYS A 79 8.00 -16.26 -11.87
N TYR A 80 8.36 -15.52 -10.82
CA TYR A 80 7.64 -15.49 -9.55
C TYR A 80 6.94 -14.14 -9.34
N GLN A 81 5.80 -14.16 -8.68
CA GLN A 81 5.04 -12.98 -8.27
C GLN A 81 4.52 -13.15 -6.84
N LEU A 82 4.25 -12.05 -6.15
CA LEU A 82 3.60 -12.07 -4.85
C LEU A 82 2.17 -12.59 -5.02
N THR A 83 1.73 -13.39 -4.06
CA THR A 83 0.31 -13.63 -3.83
C THR A 83 -0.29 -12.44 -3.07
N SER A 84 -1.60 -12.39 -2.86
CA SER A 84 -2.23 -11.40 -1.98
C SER A 84 -1.71 -11.49 -0.54
N ALA A 85 -1.48 -12.71 -0.02
CA ALA A 85 -0.84 -12.91 1.29
C ALA A 85 0.63 -12.42 1.30
N GLY A 86 1.36 -12.65 0.21
CA GLY A 86 2.71 -12.13 0.01
C GLY A 86 2.75 -10.60 -0.03
N LEU A 87 1.80 -9.98 -0.73
CA LEU A 87 1.66 -8.54 -0.78
C LEU A 87 1.35 -7.96 0.60
N PHE A 88 0.39 -8.55 1.32
CA PHE A 88 0.07 -8.17 2.69
C PHE A 88 1.30 -8.26 3.61
N TYR A 89 2.07 -9.36 3.53
CA TYR A 89 3.33 -9.53 4.26
C TYR A 89 4.33 -8.41 3.94
N VAL A 90 4.51 -8.08 2.66
CA VAL A 90 5.44 -7.00 2.24
C VAL A 90 5.00 -5.66 2.82
N LEU A 91 3.71 -5.34 2.75
CA LEU A 91 3.16 -4.09 3.29
C LEU A 91 3.28 -4.01 4.83
N SER A 92 3.19 -5.15 5.53
CA SER A 92 3.28 -5.20 6.99
C SER A 92 4.72 -5.14 7.50
N GLU A 93 5.62 -5.93 6.91
CA GLU A 93 6.97 -6.15 7.45
C GLU A 93 8.07 -5.29 6.79
N THR A 94 7.82 -4.77 5.58
CA THR A 94 8.85 -4.03 4.83
C THR A 94 8.69 -2.53 5.02
N THR A 95 9.79 -1.83 5.32
CA THR A 95 9.79 -0.37 5.55
C THR A 95 9.80 0.45 4.28
N THR A 96 10.40 -0.08 3.23
CA THR A 96 10.50 0.59 1.95
C THR A 96 10.26 -0.40 0.82
N TYR A 97 9.39 -0.02 -0.10
CA TYR A 97 9.17 -0.68 -1.38
C TYR A 97 8.96 0.40 -2.44
N PRO A 98 9.22 0.13 -3.73
CA PRO A 98 9.08 1.13 -4.77
C PRO A 98 7.59 1.41 -5.09
N PRO A 99 7.22 2.65 -5.48
CA PRO A 99 5.84 2.98 -5.87
C PRO A 99 5.30 2.10 -7.00
N SER A 100 6.20 1.63 -7.88
CA SER A 100 5.88 0.68 -8.95
C SER A 100 5.30 -0.64 -8.44
N LEU A 101 5.59 -1.05 -7.20
CA LEU A 101 4.98 -2.22 -6.57
C LEU A 101 3.47 -2.03 -6.44
N LEU A 102 3.03 -0.88 -5.92
CA LEU A 102 1.61 -0.60 -5.71
C LEU A 102 0.85 -0.60 -7.05
N LYS A 103 1.44 0.02 -8.07
CA LYS A 103 0.89 0.00 -9.44
C LYS A 103 0.82 -1.42 -10.02
N LYS A 104 1.89 -2.22 -9.86
CA LYS A 104 1.97 -3.61 -10.38
C LYS A 104 0.86 -4.50 -9.81
N TYR A 105 0.52 -4.31 -8.53
CA TYR A 105 -0.54 -5.07 -7.86
C TYR A 105 -1.84 -4.26 -7.73
N GLY A 106 -2.09 -3.30 -8.64
CA GLY A 106 -3.23 -2.40 -8.58
C GLY A 106 -4.61 -3.07 -8.51
N ASN A 107 -4.71 -4.28 -9.06
CA ASN A 107 -5.92 -5.09 -9.07
C ASN A 107 -5.94 -6.17 -7.98
N ASP A 108 -4.91 -6.22 -7.11
CA ASP A 108 -4.89 -7.18 -6.01
C ASP A 108 -5.93 -6.77 -4.95
N PRO A 109 -6.73 -7.71 -4.42
CA PRO A 109 -7.76 -7.40 -3.44
C PRO A 109 -7.26 -6.66 -2.20
N ILE A 110 -6.00 -6.86 -1.79
CA ILE A 110 -5.39 -6.12 -0.67
C ILE A 110 -5.31 -4.63 -0.99
N LEU A 111 -4.77 -4.28 -2.17
CA LEU A 111 -4.65 -2.87 -2.55
C LEU A 111 -5.97 -2.26 -2.99
N LEU A 112 -6.88 -3.03 -3.59
CA LEU A 112 -8.24 -2.56 -3.87
C LEU A 112 -8.96 -2.14 -2.59
N ALA A 113 -8.91 -2.97 -1.55
CA ALA A 113 -9.56 -2.69 -0.29
C ALA A 113 -8.81 -1.65 0.57
N LEU A 114 -7.49 -1.62 0.57
CA LEU A 114 -6.77 -0.67 1.43
C LEU A 114 -6.49 0.67 0.76
N LEU A 115 -6.22 0.71 -0.54
CA LEU A 115 -5.70 1.90 -1.22
C LEU A 115 -6.62 2.40 -2.34
N TYR A 116 -6.90 1.55 -3.32
CA TYR A 116 -7.53 1.95 -4.57
C TYR A 116 -9.06 2.09 -4.50
N GLN A 117 -9.68 1.81 -3.34
CA GLN A 117 -11.02 2.31 -3.07
C GLN A 117 -11.03 3.83 -2.77
N TYR A 118 -9.90 4.40 -2.34
CA TYR A 118 -9.78 5.82 -1.97
C TYR A 118 -9.04 6.67 -3.00
N PHE A 119 -8.21 6.05 -3.84
CA PHE A 119 -7.37 6.75 -4.82
C PHE A 119 -7.44 6.09 -6.18
N GLU A 120 -7.26 6.88 -7.24
CA GLU A 120 -7.00 6.37 -8.57
C GLU A 120 -5.57 5.82 -8.68
N VAL A 121 -5.38 4.82 -9.56
CA VAL A 121 -4.07 4.17 -9.73
C VAL A 121 -3.02 5.17 -10.20
N ASP A 122 -3.40 6.08 -11.08
CA ASP A 122 -2.50 7.08 -11.65
C ASP A 122 -2.08 8.16 -10.64
N THR A 123 -2.93 8.48 -9.66
CA THR A 123 -2.57 9.35 -8.51
C THR A 123 -1.44 8.74 -7.70
N ILE A 124 -1.56 7.46 -7.35
CA ILE A 124 -0.51 6.73 -6.61
C ILE A 124 0.76 6.59 -7.46
N ALA A 125 0.63 6.35 -8.77
CA ALA A 125 1.76 6.24 -9.67
C ALA A 125 2.55 7.56 -9.84
N SER A 126 1.87 8.69 -9.65
CA SER A 126 2.43 10.04 -9.77
C SER A 126 2.89 10.63 -8.43
N SER A 127 2.97 9.81 -7.39
CA SER A 127 3.27 10.25 -6.02
C SER A 127 4.61 10.97 -5.92
N THR A 128 4.62 12.14 -5.26
CA THR A 128 5.87 12.71 -4.73
C THR A 128 6.41 11.81 -3.61
N GLY A 129 7.71 11.94 -3.30
CA GLY A 129 8.31 11.15 -2.22
C GLY A 129 7.61 11.35 -0.87
N ARG A 130 7.13 12.58 -0.62
CA ARG A 130 6.41 12.94 0.60
C ARG A 130 5.02 12.31 0.65
N PHE A 131 4.24 12.41 -0.43
CA PHE A 131 2.94 11.74 -0.53
C PHE A 131 3.09 10.22 -0.40
N TYR A 132 4.08 9.65 -1.09
CA TYR A 132 4.35 8.21 -1.03
C TYR A 132 4.70 7.73 0.38
N SER A 133 5.47 8.52 1.14
CA SER A 133 5.75 8.23 2.55
C SER A 133 4.48 8.16 3.40
N LEU A 134 3.52 9.07 3.19
CA LEU A 134 2.21 8.97 3.86
C LEU A 134 1.45 7.70 3.49
N ILE A 135 1.43 7.35 2.20
CA ILE A 135 0.74 6.15 1.72
C ILE A 135 1.36 4.88 2.33
N THR A 136 2.68 4.77 2.34
CA THR A 136 3.36 3.59 2.92
C THR A 136 3.14 3.46 4.42
N GLN A 137 3.16 4.58 5.17
CA GLN A 137 2.82 4.60 6.59
C GLN A 137 1.36 4.20 6.85
N TYR A 138 0.44 4.70 6.03
CA TYR A 138 -0.98 4.34 6.10
C TYR A 138 -1.21 2.84 5.87
N LEU A 139 -0.63 2.28 4.80
CA LEU A 139 -0.76 0.86 4.47
C LEU A 139 -0.22 -0.02 5.59
N ARG A 140 0.96 0.32 6.12
CA ARG A 140 1.54 -0.37 7.28
C ARG A 140 0.61 -0.31 8.49
N GLN A 141 -0.03 0.83 8.75
CA GLN A 141 -0.97 0.96 9.85
C GLN A 141 -2.22 0.09 9.64
N CYS A 142 -2.77 0.03 8.42
CA CYS A 142 -3.86 -0.89 8.09
C CYS A 142 -3.48 -2.35 8.33
N CYS A 143 -2.28 -2.74 7.90
CA CYS A 143 -1.76 -4.08 8.15
C CYS A 143 -1.62 -4.37 9.64
N ARG A 144 -1.12 -3.42 10.44
CA ARG A 144 -1.01 -3.57 11.90
C ARG A 144 -2.38 -3.76 12.57
N ILE A 145 -3.36 -2.94 12.21
CA ILE A 145 -4.74 -3.08 12.72
C ILE A 145 -5.27 -4.48 12.39
N THR A 146 -5.05 -4.95 11.16
CA THR A 146 -5.52 -6.28 10.74
C THR A 146 -4.80 -7.41 11.45
N LEU A 147 -3.49 -7.30 11.66
CA LEU A 147 -2.71 -8.30 12.41
C LEU A 147 -3.17 -8.41 13.86
N ASN A 148 -3.42 -7.28 14.54
CA ASN A 148 -3.95 -7.29 15.90
C ASN A 148 -5.32 -7.99 15.94
N TRP A 149 -6.21 -7.68 14.99
CA TRP A 149 -7.50 -8.36 14.88
C TRP A 149 -7.36 -9.87 14.66
N LEU A 150 -6.40 -10.32 13.84
CA LEU A 150 -6.12 -11.75 13.64
C LEU A 150 -5.66 -12.42 14.95
N GLU A 151 -4.80 -11.76 15.71
CA GLU A 151 -4.33 -12.25 17.01
C GLU A 151 -5.49 -12.36 18.01
N ASP A 152 -6.37 -11.36 18.08
CA ASP A 152 -7.54 -11.34 18.97
C ASP A 152 -8.61 -12.38 18.59
N THR A 153 -8.64 -12.82 17.33
CA THR A 153 -9.64 -13.77 16.82
C THR A 153 -9.22 -15.23 16.82
N GLN A 154 -7.92 -15.54 16.99
CA GLN A 154 -7.37 -16.91 16.91
C GLN A 154 -8.06 -17.94 17.82
N ASN A 155 -8.52 -17.52 19.00
CA ASN A 155 -9.18 -18.40 19.99
C ASN A 155 -10.64 -18.02 20.27
N SER A 156 -11.21 -17.14 19.45
CA SER A 156 -12.54 -16.58 19.65
C SER A 156 -13.62 -17.43 18.97
N ASN A 157 -14.83 -17.46 19.53
CA ASN A 157 -15.97 -18.10 18.86
C ASN A 157 -16.47 -17.25 17.67
N GLU A 158 -17.24 -17.84 16.76
CA GLU A 158 -17.70 -17.17 15.53
C GLU A 158 -18.54 -15.90 15.78
N GLU A 159 -19.33 -15.85 16.86
CA GLU A 159 -20.09 -14.64 17.22
C GLU A 159 -19.14 -13.49 17.62
N HIS A 160 -18.13 -13.78 18.44
CA HIS A 160 -17.14 -12.81 18.85
C HIS A 160 -16.26 -12.35 17.68
N LYS A 161 -15.88 -13.28 16.78
CA LYS A 161 -15.18 -12.95 15.54
C LYS A 161 -15.98 -11.99 14.67
N ASN A 162 -17.29 -12.20 14.52
CA ASN A 162 -18.17 -11.30 13.75
C ASN A 162 -18.26 -9.89 14.38
N LYS A 163 -18.31 -9.78 15.71
CA LYS A 163 -18.26 -8.48 16.40
C LYS A 163 -16.93 -7.77 16.17
N LEU A 164 -15.81 -8.48 16.35
CA LEU A 164 -14.47 -7.95 16.09
C LEU A 164 -14.28 -7.57 14.61
N MET A 165 -14.90 -8.30 13.68
CA MET A 165 -14.85 -7.99 12.25
C MET A 165 -15.46 -6.61 11.93
N ASN A 166 -16.59 -6.27 12.56
CA ASN A 166 -17.18 -4.94 12.39
C ASN A 166 -16.29 -3.85 12.99
N HIS A 167 -15.63 -4.14 14.12
CA HIS A 167 -14.65 -3.25 14.71
C HIS A 167 -13.44 -3.02 13.79
N LEU A 168 -12.88 -4.08 13.21
CA LEU A 168 -11.79 -4.00 12.22
C LEU A 168 -12.18 -3.10 11.04
N LYS A 169 -13.38 -3.31 10.46
CA LYS A 169 -13.87 -2.46 9.35
C LYS A 169 -13.91 -0.98 9.76
N PHE A 170 -14.45 -0.69 10.94
CA PHE A 170 -14.51 0.65 11.47
C PHE A 170 -13.10 1.26 11.65
N GLU A 171 -12.15 0.52 12.22
CA GLU A 171 -10.78 1.02 12.41
C GLU A 171 -10.05 1.28 11.08
N LEU A 172 -10.26 0.43 10.07
CA LEU A 172 -9.70 0.63 8.73
C LEU A 172 -10.29 1.87 8.04
N GLU A 173 -11.61 2.09 8.15
CA GLU A 173 -12.28 3.29 7.65
C GLU A 173 -11.79 4.55 8.38
N LEU A 174 -11.67 4.49 9.71
CA LEU A 174 -11.13 5.59 10.51
C LEU A 174 -9.69 5.93 10.11
N ASN A 175 -8.84 4.93 9.90
CA ASN A 175 -7.47 5.15 9.44
C ASN A 175 -7.42 5.82 8.06
N ALA A 176 -8.36 5.49 7.16
CA ALA A 176 -8.48 6.14 5.86
C ALA A 176 -8.94 7.61 5.97
N ASN A 177 -9.88 7.90 6.88
CA ASN A 177 -10.28 9.27 7.18
C ASN A 177 -9.09 10.08 7.75
N LEU A 178 -8.32 9.51 8.68
CA LEU A 178 -7.12 10.13 9.22
C LEU A 178 -6.06 10.40 8.15
N LEU A 179 -5.87 9.48 7.19
CA LEU A 179 -5.02 9.71 6.04
C LEU A 179 -5.49 10.94 5.24
N ALA A 180 -6.79 11.01 4.93
CA ALA A 180 -7.36 12.13 4.19
C ALA A 180 -7.12 13.47 4.90
N PHE A 181 -7.34 13.53 6.23
CA PHE A 181 -7.01 14.70 7.06
C PHE A 181 -5.53 15.06 7.01
N ARG A 182 -4.63 14.08 7.07
CA ARG A 182 -3.18 14.31 6.97
C ARG A 182 -2.79 14.88 5.61
N ILE A 183 -3.38 14.37 4.53
CA ILE A 183 -3.13 14.85 3.16
C ILE A 183 -3.59 16.31 3.02
N ILE A 184 -4.82 16.66 3.39
CA ILE A 184 -5.31 18.03 3.25
C ILE A 184 -4.52 19.02 4.12
N THR A 185 -4.08 18.58 5.30
CA THR A 185 -3.24 19.39 6.17
C THR A 185 -1.88 19.59 5.53
N MET A 186 -1.28 18.52 5.01
CA MET A 186 0.03 18.54 4.34
C MET A 186 0.06 19.46 3.12
N TYR A 187 -0.99 19.41 2.30
CA TYR A 187 -1.10 20.16 1.05
C TYR A 187 -1.90 21.47 1.18
N SER A 188 -2.08 21.97 2.40
CA SER A 188 -2.56 23.34 2.61
C SER A 188 -1.47 24.32 2.20
N ASP A 189 -1.86 25.46 1.62
CA ASP A 189 -0.89 26.43 1.09
C ASP A 189 0.09 26.90 2.17
N SER A 190 -0.39 27.07 3.41
CA SER A 190 0.44 27.40 4.56
C SER A 190 1.48 26.33 4.90
N ASN A 191 1.17 25.04 4.70
CA ASN A 191 2.08 23.94 5.05
C ASN A 191 3.05 23.57 3.92
N ILE A 192 2.67 23.80 2.66
CA ILE A 192 3.61 23.68 1.55
C ILE A 192 4.67 24.78 1.69
N LEU A 193 4.27 26.02 2.00
CA LEU A 193 5.19 27.16 2.15
C LEU A 193 6.07 27.06 3.40
N SER A 194 5.57 26.54 4.52
CA SER A 194 6.31 26.51 5.80
C SER A 194 7.36 25.41 5.89
N LEU A 195 7.23 24.34 5.10
CA LEU A 195 8.14 23.18 5.12
C LEU A 195 9.22 23.25 4.04
N ASN A 196 9.31 24.37 3.32
CA ASN A 196 10.39 24.63 2.39
C ASN A 196 11.74 24.65 3.14
N PRO A 197 12.69 23.79 2.79
CA PRO A 197 14.05 23.91 3.30
C PRO A 197 14.62 25.23 2.78
N LYS A 198 14.89 26.20 3.65
CA LYS A 198 15.49 27.47 3.24
C LYS A 198 16.88 27.16 2.66
N SER A 199 17.04 27.24 1.34
CA SER A 199 18.35 27.16 0.71
C SER A 199 18.95 28.54 0.53
N GLU A 200 20.27 28.60 0.48
CA GLU A 200 21.01 29.85 0.24
C GLU A 200 20.83 30.36 -1.20
N SER A 201 20.38 29.50 -2.14
CA SER A 201 20.25 29.83 -3.56
C SER A 201 18.81 30.03 -4.04
N GLY A 202 17.77 29.77 -3.22
CA GLY A 202 16.35 29.97 -3.54
C GLY A 202 15.74 29.03 -4.59
N ASP A 203 16.53 28.57 -5.57
CA ASP A 203 16.07 27.73 -6.68
C ASP A 203 15.52 26.36 -6.25
N SER A 204 16.12 25.72 -5.23
CA SER A 204 15.62 24.44 -4.71
C SER A 204 14.27 24.58 -3.99
N ASP A 205 14.00 25.76 -3.45
CA ASP A 205 12.82 26.05 -2.64
C ASP A 205 11.62 26.24 -3.56
N VAL A 206 11.83 26.90 -4.70
CA VAL A 206 10.86 27.01 -5.79
C VAL A 206 10.56 25.64 -6.39
N ALA A 207 11.60 24.84 -6.69
CA ALA A 207 11.41 23.50 -7.26
C ALA A 207 10.65 22.55 -6.31
N TYR A 208 10.91 22.61 -5.00
CA TYR A 208 10.15 21.83 -4.01
C TYR A 208 8.68 22.27 -3.94
N TYR A 209 8.45 23.59 -3.90
CA TYR A 209 7.10 24.15 -3.89
C TYR A 209 6.29 23.72 -5.12
N GLU A 210 6.88 23.83 -6.31
CA GLU A 210 6.24 23.41 -7.56
C GLU A 210 5.92 21.91 -7.56
N LEU A 211 6.84 21.07 -7.06
CA LEU A 211 6.64 19.63 -6.96
C LEU A 211 5.44 19.27 -6.07
N GLU A 212 5.36 19.84 -4.87
CA GLU A 212 4.27 19.55 -3.94
C GLU A 212 2.94 20.22 -4.37
N ASN A 213 3.00 21.38 -5.03
CA ASN A 213 1.82 22.00 -5.62
C ASN A 213 1.26 21.16 -6.79
N ASN A 214 2.13 20.57 -7.63
CA ASN A 214 1.70 19.63 -8.66
C ASN A 214 1.02 18.39 -8.05
N MET A 215 1.52 17.86 -6.93
CA MET A 215 0.85 16.76 -6.23
C MET A 215 -0.54 17.15 -5.72
N LYS A 216 -0.68 18.37 -5.19
CA LYS A 216 -1.97 18.93 -4.80
C LYS A 216 -2.93 18.98 -6.00
N GLU A 217 -2.47 19.44 -7.16
CA GLU A 217 -3.27 19.47 -8.39
C GLU A 217 -3.69 18.08 -8.89
N ILE A 218 -2.84 17.07 -8.72
CA ILE A 218 -3.19 15.69 -9.04
C ILE A 218 -4.29 15.20 -8.08
N LEU A 219 -4.13 15.44 -6.78
CA LEU A 219 -5.12 15.07 -5.77
C LEU A 219 -6.47 15.75 -5.98
N THR A 220 -6.50 17.01 -6.42
CA THR A 220 -7.77 17.71 -6.68
C THR A 220 -8.52 17.17 -7.89
N LYS A 221 -7.84 16.43 -8.78
CA LYS A 221 -8.43 15.80 -9.97
C LYS A 221 -8.79 14.32 -9.73
N ASP A 222 -8.29 13.70 -8.67
CA ASP A 222 -8.62 12.32 -8.29
C ASP A 222 -10.05 12.24 -7.74
N LYS A 223 -10.94 11.64 -8.53
CA LYS A 223 -12.37 11.59 -8.19
C LYS A 223 -12.64 10.78 -6.93
N LYS A 224 -11.93 9.67 -6.72
CA LYS A 224 -12.12 8.79 -5.55
C LYS A 224 -11.68 9.50 -4.28
N PHE A 225 -10.56 10.22 -4.35
CA PHE A 225 -10.05 10.96 -3.21
C PHE A 225 -10.98 12.12 -2.85
N ILE A 226 -11.47 12.87 -3.84
CA ILE A 226 -12.42 13.95 -3.62
C ILE A 226 -13.75 13.44 -3.05
N GLU A 227 -14.28 12.32 -3.55
CA GLU A 227 -15.48 11.69 -3.01
C GLU A 227 -15.29 11.28 -1.54
N HIS A 228 -14.17 10.65 -1.23
CA HIS A 228 -13.82 10.29 0.14
C HIS A 228 -13.72 11.51 1.05
N LEU A 229 -13.07 12.58 0.61
CA LEU A 229 -12.98 13.85 1.36
C LEU A 229 -14.36 14.47 1.64
N HIS A 230 -15.26 14.47 0.65
CA HIS A 230 -16.61 14.96 0.85
C HIS A 230 -17.35 14.15 1.93
N LYS A 231 -17.21 12.82 1.90
CA LYS A 231 -17.79 11.94 2.91
C LYS A 231 -17.20 12.22 4.30
N THR A 232 -15.87 12.24 4.44
CA THR A 232 -15.20 12.53 5.71
C THR A 232 -15.61 13.88 6.29
N ASN A 233 -15.74 14.91 5.44
CA ASN A 233 -16.19 16.24 5.85
C ASN A 233 -17.65 16.25 6.33
N ALA A 234 -18.53 15.49 5.66
CA ALA A 234 -19.91 15.35 6.09
C ALA A 234 -20.01 14.67 7.47
N ASP A 235 -19.29 13.56 7.65
CA ASP A 235 -19.25 12.83 8.92
C ASP A 235 -18.72 13.72 10.06
N PHE A 236 -17.64 14.46 9.82
CA PHE A 236 -17.08 15.39 10.79
C PHE A 236 -18.06 16.52 11.16
N LYS A 237 -18.72 17.14 10.18
CA LYS A 237 -19.71 18.19 10.42
C LYS A 237 -20.91 17.70 11.22
N ASN A 238 -21.36 16.47 10.96
CA ASN A 238 -22.47 15.87 11.69
C ASN A 238 -22.06 15.62 13.15
N GLY A 239 -20.93 14.97 13.39
CA GLY A 239 -20.42 14.76 14.75
C GLY A 239 -20.19 16.08 15.51
N PHE A 240 -19.62 17.09 14.85
CA PHE A 240 -19.43 18.41 15.48
C PHE A 240 -20.77 19.05 15.91
N LYS A 241 -21.84 18.91 15.11
CA LYS A 241 -23.17 19.39 15.49
C LYS A 241 -23.69 18.68 16.73
N GLU A 242 -23.57 17.35 16.80
CA GLU A 242 -24.00 16.57 17.97
C GLU A 242 -23.34 17.05 19.27
N PHE A 243 -22.05 17.40 19.21
CA PHE A 243 -21.31 17.92 20.37
C PHE A 243 -21.59 19.38 20.72
N THR A 244 -22.04 20.20 19.76
CA THR A 244 -22.22 21.65 19.95
C THR A 244 -23.67 22.09 20.06
N HIS A 245 -24.60 21.23 19.65
CA HIS A 245 -26.04 21.43 19.74
C HIS A 245 -26.68 20.35 20.62
N SER A 246 -26.03 20.04 21.74
CA SER A 246 -26.68 19.34 22.84
C SER A 246 -27.57 20.35 23.58
N ASP A 247 -28.86 20.03 23.75
CA ASP A 247 -29.89 20.86 24.39
C ASP A 247 -29.44 21.55 25.70
#